data_AF-A0A7X0DK56-F1
#
_entry.id   AF-A0A7X0DK56-F1
#
_cell.length_a   1.000
_cell.length_b   1.000
_cell.length_c   1.000
_cell.angle_alpha   90.00
_cell.angle_beta   90.00
_cell.angle_gamma   90.00
#
_symmetry.space_group_name_H-M   'P 1'
#
loop_
_entity.id
_entity.type
_entity.pdbx_description
1 polymer ?
#
loop_
_entity_poly.entity_id
_entity_poly.type
_entity_poly.pdbx_seq_one_letter_code
_entity_poly.pdbx_strand_id
1 'polypeptide(L)'
;MSIVFDSDFGILKRTIKDIVKSKKEYLRVNYGINIDDNQSSIYNIIASSLALIEEEVINELNLFFSKMRPGGIYWTTIEEHISSKSTTYSAVKSALLNLDGVEYTNIKSSAGKVNIYI
;
A
#
# COMPACT_ATOMS: atom_id res chain seq x y z
N MET A 1 5.70 -21.00 -3.91
CA MET A 1 4.37 -20.41 -4.20
C MET A 1 4.51 -18.90 -4.18
N SER A 2 4.12 -18.19 -5.23
CA SER A 2 4.18 -16.73 -5.28
C SER A 2 2.83 -16.13 -4.89
N ILE A 3 2.85 -15.19 -3.94
CA ILE A 3 1.75 -14.26 -3.72
C ILE A 3 1.72 -13.37 -4.96
N VAL A 4 0.59 -13.35 -5.67
CA VAL A 4 0.44 -12.50 -6.86
C VAL A 4 0.03 -11.12 -6.37
N PHE A 5 0.96 -10.18 -6.49
CA PHE A 5 0.77 -8.78 -6.16
C PHE A 5 0.48 -7.99 -7.43
N ASP A 6 -0.53 -7.14 -7.36
CA ASP A 6 -0.96 -6.20 -8.38
C ASP A 6 -0.76 -4.78 -7.83
N SER A 7 -0.11 -3.90 -8.60
CA SER A 7 0.17 -2.53 -8.15
C SER A 7 -1.10 -1.71 -7.88
N ASP A 8 -2.18 -2.02 -8.61
CA ASP A 8 -3.42 -1.27 -8.63
C ASP A 8 -4.47 -1.88 -7.70
N PHE A 9 -4.34 -3.15 -7.31
CA PHE A 9 -5.32 -3.87 -6.48
C PHE A 9 -4.74 -4.51 -5.21
N GLY A 10 -3.41 -4.52 -5.03
CA GLY A 10 -2.74 -5.11 -3.88
C GLY A 10 -2.55 -6.61 -4.07
N ILE A 11 -2.72 -7.39 -3.00
CA ILE A 11 -2.66 -8.85 -3.10
C ILE A 11 -4.01 -9.36 -3.64
N LEU A 12 -3.97 -10.15 -4.72
CA LEU A 12 -5.15 -10.81 -5.26
C LEU A 12 -5.85 -11.63 -4.15
N LYS A 13 -7.10 -11.26 -3.86
CA LYS A 13 -7.90 -11.95 -2.83
C LYS A 13 -8.12 -13.40 -3.26
N ARG A 14 -7.90 -14.33 -2.33
CA ARG A 14 -8.08 -15.77 -2.54
C ARG A 14 -8.98 -16.32 -1.45
N THR A 15 -9.90 -17.20 -1.83
CA THR A 15 -10.70 -17.92 -0.84
C THR A 15 -9.86 -19.01 -0.18
N ILE A 16 -10.25 -19.44 1.01
CA ILE A 16 -9.66 -20.60 1.71
C ILE A 16 -9.57 -21.80 0.77
N LYS A 17 -10.62 -22.06 -0.02
CA LYS A 17 -10.68 -23.18 -0.96
C LYS A 17 -9.61 -23.07 -2.05
N ASP A 18 -9.39 -21.87 -2.59
CA ASP A 18 -8.38 -21.62 -3.61
C ASP A 18 -6.97 -21.76 -3.04
N ILE A 19 -6.74 -21.29 -1.81
CA ILE A 19 -5.48 -21.44 -1.09
C ILE A 19 -5.15 -22.92 -0.88
N VAL A 20 -6.08 -23.70 -0.32
CA VAL A 20 -5.91 -25.14 -0.09
C VAL A 20 -5.68 -25.87 -1.42
N LYS A 21 -6.46 -25.56 -2.46
CA LYS A 21 -6.29 -26.15 -3.79
C LYS A 21 -4.90 -25.87 -4.37
N SER A 22 -4.42 -24.63 -4.27
CA SER A 22 -3.07 -24.26 -4.75
C SER A 22 -1.97 -25.01 -4.00
N LYS A 23 -2.15 -25.29 -2.71
CA LYS A 23 -1.19 -26.07 -1.91
C LYS A 23 -1.18 -27.54 -2.29
N LYS A 24 -2.35 -28.15 -2.49
CA LYS A 24 -2.45 -29.52 -3.00
C LYS A 24 -1.80 -29.64 -4.37
N GLU A 25 -2.07 -28.70 -5.26
CA GLU A 25 -1.46 -28.65 -6.60
C GLU A 25 0.07 -28.57 -6.50
N TYR A 26 0.58 -27.68 -5.65
CA TYR A 26 2.01 -27.55 -5.42
C TYR A 26 2.65 -28.85 -4.93
N LEU A 27 2.01 -29.55 -3.99
CA LEU A 27 2.50 -30.83 -3.47
C LEU A 27 2.48 -31.93 -4.54
N ARG A 28 1.43 -31.97 -5.35
CA ARG A 28 1.30 -32.92 -6.46
C ARG A 28 2.37 -32.70 -7.52
N VAL A 29 2.55 -31.45 -7.97
CA VAL A 29 3.48 -31.11 -9.06
C VAL A 29 4.94 -31.26 -8.64
N ASN A 30 5.31 -30.83 -7.43
CA ASN A 30 6.72 -30.77 -7.03
C ASN A 30 7.19 -32.03 -6.30
N TYR A 31 6.28 -32.79 -5.70
CA TYR A 31 6.64 -33.94 -4.85
C TYR A 31 5.86 -35.21 -5.18
N GLY A 32 4.95 -35.19 -6.17
CA GLY A 32 4.12 -36.34 -6.51
C GLY A 32 3.11 -36.75 -5.41
N ILE A 33 2.92 -35.89 -4.40
CA ILE A 33 2.03 -36.18 -3.27
C ILE A 33 0.59 -35.87 -3.70
N ASN A 34 -0.22 -36.91 -3.84
CA ASN A 34 -1.65 -36.75 -4.14
C ASN A 34 -2.46 -36.83 -2.85
N ILE A 35 -3.23 -35.78 -2.57
CA ILE A 35 -4.05 -35.66 -1.36
C ILE A 35 -5.50 -35.70 -1.79
N ASP A 36 -6.26 -36.61 -1.21
CA ASP A 36 -7.69 -36.72 -1.48
C ASP A 36 -8.47 -35.46 -1.05
N ASP A 37 -9.71 -35.38 -1.50
CA ASP A 37 -10.64 -34.30 -1.15
C ASP A 37 -11.49 -34.62 0.09
N ASN A 38 -11.14 -35.65 0.87
CA ASN A 38 -11.84 -35.97 2.10
C ASN A 38 -11.58 -34.88 3.16
N GLN A 39 -12.60 -34.10 3.48
CA GLN A 39 -12.50 -33.01 4.46
C GLN A 39 -12.11 -33.48 5.86
N SER A 40 -12.36 -34.75 6.20
CA SER A 40 -11.97 -35.34 7.47
C SER A 40 -10.51 -35.80 7.53
N SER A 41 -9.75 -35.70 6.43
CA SER A 41 -8.33 -36.03 6.45
C SER A 41 -7.56 -35.01 7.29
N ILE A 42 -6.58 -35.49 8.06
CA ILE A 42 -5.75 -34.64 8.93
C ILE A 42 -5.11 -33.50 8.12
N TYR A 43 -4.67 -33.79 6.89
CA TYR A 43 -4.14 -32.76 6.01
C TYR A 43 -5.18 -31.68 5.69
N ASN A 44 -6.39 -32.06 5.26
CA ASN A 44 -7.40 -31.08 4.85
C ASN A 44 -7.88 -30.23 6.03
N ILE A 45 -7.91 -30.80 7.24
CA ILE A 45 -8.17 -30.06 8.49
C ILE A 45 -7.09 -29.00 8.71
N ILE A 46 -5.81 -29.40 8.74
CA ILE A 46 -4.68 -28.47 8.98
C ILE A 46 -4.59 -27.41 7.87
N ALA A 47 -4.69 -27.82 6.60
CA ALA A 47 -4.58 -26.93 5.46
C ALA A 47 -5.69 -25.87 5.46
N SER A 48 -6.92 -26.24 5.83
CA SER A 48 -8.04 -25.30 5.92
C SER A 48 -7.85 -24.31 7.07
N SER A 49 -7.38 -24.78 8.24
CA SER A 49 -7.06 -23.90 9.37
C SER A 49 -5.94 -22.90 9.06
N LEU A 50 -4.90 -23.33 8.36
CA LEU A 50 -3.83 -22.42 7.93
C LEU A 50 -4.30 -21.44 6.84
N ALA A 51 -5.15 -21.90 5.93
CA ALA A 51 -5.70 -21.05 4.87
C ALA A 51 -6.62 -19.93 5.39
N LEU A 52 -7.29 -20.14 6.54
CA LEU A 52 -8.02 -19.07 7.25
C LEU A 52 -7.10 -17.93 7.66
N ILE A 53 -5.97 -18.26 8.29
CA ILE A 53 -4.97 -17.27 8.72
C ILE A 53 -4.38 -16.53 7.51
N GLU A 54 -4.09 -17.27 6.43
CA GLU A 54 -3.57 -16.65 5.20
C GLU A 54 -4.58 -15.69 4.57
N GLU A 55 -5.87 -16.03 4.53
CA GLU A 55 -6.91 -15.12 4.04
C GLU A 55 -6.99 -13.84 4.90
N GLU A 56 -6.93 -13.97 6.22
CA GLU A 56 -6.93 -12.84 7.15
C GLU A 56 -5.73 -11.92 6.92
N VAL A 57 -4.52 -12.49 6.79
CA VAL A 57 -3.30 -11.72 6.48
C VAL A 57 -3.42 -11.01 5.13
N ILE A 58 -3.97 -11.67 4.10
CA ILE A 58 -4.19 -11.05 2.79
C ILE A 58 -5.16 -9.87 2.90
N ASN A 59 -6.23 -10.00 3.68
CA ASN A 59 -7.21 -8.93 3.89
C ASN A 59 -6.59 -7.73 4.61
N GLU A 60 -5.82 -7.96 5.68
CA GLU A 60 -5.14 -6.90 6.42
C GLU A 60 -4.09 -6.18 5.57
N LEU A 61 -3.32 -6.91 4.77
CA LEU A 61 -2.36 -6.31 3.83
C LEU A 61 -3.07 -5.46 2.77
N ASN A 62 -4.20 -5.92 2.24
CA ASN A 62 -4.99 -5.14 1.30
C ASN A 62 -5.57 -3.87 1.95
N LEU A 63 -6.00 -3.93 3.21
CA LEU A 63 -6.43 -2.77 3.97
C LEU A 63 -5.27 -1.79 4.20
N PHE A 64 -4.07 -2.29 4.49
CA PHE A 64 -2.88 -1.46 4.60
C PHE A 64 -2.57 -0.75 3.28
N PHE A 65 -2.55 -1.48 2.16
CA PHE A 65 -2.28 -0.90 0.85
C PHE A 65 -3.34 0.13 0.46
N SER A 66 -4.62 -0.10 0.76
CA SER A 66 -5.67 0.89 0.47
C SER A 66 -5.47 2.20 1.25
N LYS A 67 -4.99 2.13 2.49
CA LYS A 67 -4.66 3.31 3.31
C LYS A 67 -3.37 4.02 2.85
N MET A 68 -2.45 3.30 2.20
CA MET A 68 -1.17 3.82 1.70
C MET A 68 -1.22 4.38 0.27
N ARG A 69 -2.30 4.14 -0.48
CA ARG A 69 -2.46 4.67 -1.83
C ARG A 69 -2.69 6.19 -1.84
N PRO A 70 -2.44 6.87 -2.96
CA PRO A 70 -2.79 8.28 -3.11
C PRO A 70 -4.23 8.59 -2.66
N GLY A 71 -4.38 9.55 -1.75
CA GLY A 71 -5.65 9.92 -1.12
C GLY A 71 -6.08 9.02 0.06
N GLY A 72 -5.36 7.95 0.36
CA GLY A 72 -5.54 7.12 1.55
C GLY A 72 -5.02 7.81 2.81
N ILE A 73 -5.54 7.44 3.98
CA ILE A 73 -5.27 8.14 5.26
C ILE A 73 -3.78 8.24 5.56
N TYR A 74 -3.02 7.15 5.41
CA TYR A 74 -1.59 7.15 5.68
C TYR A 74 -0.82 7.94 4.63
N TRP A 75 -1.22 7.85 3.36
CA TRP A 75 -0.65 8.67 2.30
C TRP A 75 -0.83 10.16 2.59
N THR A 76 -2.04 10.60 2.91
CA THR A 76 -2.36 12.00 3.21
C THR A 76 -1.55 12.50 4.40
N THR A 77 -1.44 11.72 5.48
CA THR A 77 -0.61 12.12 6.64
C THR A 77 0.87 12.24 6.28
N ILE A 78 1.39 11.33 5.46
CA ILE A 78 2.77 11.40 4.96
C ILE A 78 2.94 12.65 4.07
N GLU A 79 2.01 12.87 3.15
CA GLU A 79 2.00 14.03 2.25
C GLU A 79 1.96 15.35 3.02
N GLU A 80 1.13 15.47 4.05
CA GLU A 80 1.08 16.64 4.94
C GLU A 80 2.41 16.83 5.71
N HIS A 81 2.98 15.75 6.23
CA HIS A 81 4.24 15.80 6.98
C HIS A 81 5.44 16.20 6.10
N ILE A 82 5.46 15.76 4.84
CA ILE A 82 6.53 16.11 3.90
C ILE A 82 6.29 17.51 3.30
N SER A 83 5.03 17.83 2.97
CA SER A 83 4.66 19.13 2.39
C SER A 83 4.85 20.27 3.37
N SER A 84 4.63 20.04 4.67
CA SER A 84 4.94 21.03 5.73
C SER A 84 6.44 21.28 5.93
N LYS A 85 7.32 20.39 5.45
CA LYS A 85 8.78 20.53 5.49
C LYS A 85 9.38 21.10 4.20
N SER A 86 8.65 21.06 3.09
CA SER A 86 8.96 21.87 1.92
C SER A 86 8.63 23.32 2.27
N THR A 87 9.52 24.27 1.98
CA THR A 87 9.22 25.70 2.14
C THR A 87 8.13 26.04 1.13
N THR A 88 6.87 25.86 1.54
CA THR A 88 5.70 26.05 0.69
C THR A 88 5.69 27.47 0.16
N TYR A 89 5.09 27.67 -1.02
CA TYR A 89 4.83 29.00 -1.57
C TYR A 89 4.27 29.96 -0.50
N SER A 90 3.37 29.46 0.35
CA SER A 90 2.78 30.22 1.45
C SER A 90 3.79 30.58 2.54
N ALA A 91 4.63 29.64 2.99
CA ALA A 91 5.66 29.92 3.99
C ALA A 91 6.67 30.98 3.52
N VAL A 92 7.14 30.86 2.27
CA VAL A 92 8.08 31.84 1.67
C VAL A 92 7.40 33.19 1.49
N LYS A 93 6.16 33.22 0.98
CA LYS A 93 5.38 34.45 0.81
C LYS A 93 5.13 35.18 2.13
N SER A 94 4.74 34.45 3.19
CA SER A 94 4.51 35.03 4.51
C SER A 94 5.80 35.58 5.14
N ALA A 95 6.93 34.88 4.97
CA ALA A 95 8.22 35.38 5.45
C ALA A 95 8.64 36.69 4.74
N LEU A 96 8.43 36.77 3.41
CA LEU A 96 8.76 37.96 2.61
C LEU A 96 7.89 39.18 2.96
N LEU A 97 6.58 38.98 3.18
CA LEU A 97 5.67 40.06 3.59
C LEU A 97 5.90 40.58 5.01
N ASN A 98 6.61 39.82 5.86
CA ASN A 98 6.96 40.26 7.20
C ASN A 98 8.24 41.10 7.24
N LEU A 99 8.91 41.32 6.09
CA LEU A 99 10.07 42.20 6.00
C LEU A 99 9.61 43.66 5.93
N ASP A 100 10.33 44.52 6.65
CA ASP A 100 10.00 45.94 6.72
C ASP A 100 10.16 46.60 5.33
N GLY A 101 9.11 47.28 4.87
CA GLY A 101 9.06 47.91 3.54
C GLY A 101 8.61 47.02 2.38
N VAL A 102 8.18 45.77 2.63
CA VAL A 102 7.61 44.88 1.59
C VAL A 102 6.09 44.87 1.66
N GLU A 103 5.42 45.50 0.69
CA GLU A 103 3.95 45.53 0.63
C GLU A 103 3.35 44.41 -0.23
N TYR A 104 4.07 43.97 -1.26
CA TYR A 104 3.62 42.95 -2.19
C TYR A 104 4.71 41.91 -2.39
N THR A 105 4.32 40.66 -2.58
CA THR A 105 5.26 39.66 -3.07
C THR A 105 4.53 38.60 -3.89
N ASN A 106 5.20 38.14 -4.94
CA ASN A 106 4.74 37.05 -5.78
C ASN A 106 5.89 36.09 -6.08
N ILE A 107 5.56 34.81 -6.19
CA ILE A 107 6.54 33.76 -6.40
C ILE A 107 6.10 32.95 -7.61
N LYS A 108 6.94 32.88 -8.64
CA LYS A 108 6.72 32.00 -9.79
C LYS A 108 7.72 30.85 -9.70
N SER A 109 7.21 29.64 -9.49
CA SER A 109 8.02 28.42 -9.44
C SER A 109 8.00 27.69 -10.78
N SER A 110 9.15 27.11 -11.14
CA SER A 110 9.34 26.20 -12.27
C SER A 110 10.28 25.06 -11.82
N ALA A 111 10.42 24.00 -12.62
CA ALA A 111 11.27 22.86 -12.26
C ALA A 111 12.70 23.31 -11.90
N GLY A 112 13.07 23.18 -10.62
CA GLY A 112 14.39 23.54 -10.10
C GLY A 112 14.72 25.03 -10.01
N LYS A 113 13.77 25.94 -10.31
CA LYS A 113 14.01 27.40 -10.27
C LYS A 113 12.80 28.15 -9.71
N VAL A 114 13.06 29.15 -8.87
CA VAL A 114 12.04 30.03 -8.29
C VAL A 114 12.39 31.48 -8.59
N ASN A 115 11.45 32.22 -9.17
CA ASN A 115 11.53 33.67 -9.35
C ASN A 115 10.69 34.34 -8.26
N ILE A 116 11.30 35.24 -7.51
CA ILE A 116 10.65 36.01 -6.44
C ILE A 116 10.54 37.46 -6.91
N TYR A 117 9.32 38.00 -6.84
CA TYR A 117 9.00 39.40 -7.10
C TYR A 117 8.59 40.02 -5.76
N ILE A 118 9.26 41.10 -5.38
CA ILE A 118 9.08 41.82 -4.12
C ILE A 118 8.85 43.28 -4.49
#